data_AF-A0A2K1IJ84-F1
#
_entry.id   AF-A0A2K1IJ84-F1
#
_cell.length_a   1.000
_cell.length_b   1.000
_cell.length_c   1.000
_cell.angle_alpha   90.00
_cell.angle_beta   90.00
_cell.angle_gamma   90.00
#
_symmetry.space_group_name_H-M   'P 1'
#
loop_
_entity.id
_entity.type
_entity.pdbx_description
1 polymer ?
#
loop_
_entity_poly.entity_id
_entity_poly.type
_entity_poly.pdbx_seq_one_letter_code
_entity_poly.pdbx_strand_id
1 'polypeptide(L)'
;MESIRLIIAAYYGRSIYHLDIAIAFLNGFVEDEVFMRQPLGYIQPDNEHFTCKLHRSLYELKQSPRMWYSRLDIDLRRCGMKKTNSNPNVYYLRIGPSSMIHIFYIDDLFLTSFDFASISAIQNDLGREYKMTTLGLMKKFLRVQVLQTTAGILLHQIDCLEHLKLPLNELIRVQKDTKTLSTNKAPYQALVGKLHYATIIRPDIGFLASLTSRCMHKPQVLQSNAAVQIVHYLERNSSFGFWFPKREENRLYGFSGANYASDLDDRTSTRA
;
A
#
# COMPACT_ATOMS: atom_id res chain seq x y z
N MET A 1 3.02 -5.00 4.02
CA MET A 1 3.84 -4.56 5.18
C MET A 1 5.33 -4.72 4.92
N GLU A 2 5.79 -5.80 4.28
CA GLU A 2 7.19 -5.95 3.85
C GLU A 2 7.67 -4.80 2.96
N SER A 3 6.82 -4.28 2.06
CA SER A 3 7.16 -3.18 1.16
C SER A 3 7.55 -1.89 1.91
N ILE A 4 6.90 -1.57 3.02
CA ILE A 4 7.26 -0.39 3.84
C ILE A 4 8.61 -0.63 4.53
N ARG A 5 8.83 -1.83 5.07
CA ARG A 5 10.13 -2.21 5.66
C ARG A 5 11.27 -2.18 4.64
N LEU A 6 10.98 -2.53 3.39
CA LEU A 6 11.90 -2.49 2.25
C LEU A 6 12.19 -1.05 1.78
N ILE A 7 11.18 -0.18 1.74
CA ILE A 7 11.32 1.27 1.51
C ILE A 7 12.23 1.90 2.58
N ILE A 8 12.05 1.48 3.84
CA ILE A 8 12.87 1.90 4.99
C ILE A 8 14.26 1.26 4.95
N ALA A 9 14.42 0.03 4.46
CA ALA A 9 15.73 -0.62 4.39
C ALA A 9 16.62 -0.02 3.28
N ALA A 10 16.03 0.54 2.22
CA ALA A 10 16.76 1.29 1.20
C ALA A 10 17.29 2.66 1.71
N TYR A 11 16.94 3.04 2.94
CA TYR A 11 17.27 4.30 3.55
C TYR A 11 18.70 4.31 4.14
N TYR A 12 19.65 4.57 3.26
CA TYR A 12 21.00 5.02 3.62
C TYR A 12 21.23 6.42 3.05
N GLY A 13 20.45 7.40 3.52
CA GLY A 13 20.54 8.80 3.07
C GLY A 13 20.05 9.06 1.64
N ARG A 14 19.24 8.14 1.09
CA ARG A 14 18.63 8.24 -0.25
C ARG A 14 17.21 8.78 -0.16
N SER A 15 16.80 9.54 -1.17
CA SER A 15 15.41 9.96 -1.36
C SER A 15 14.64 8.94 -2.18
N ILE A 16 13.34 8.86 -1.93
CA ILE A 16 12.41 7.99 -2.65
C ILE A 16 11.60 8.86 -3.61
N TYR A 17 11.70 8.53 -4.89
CA TYR A 17 11.00 9.18 -5.98
C TYR A 17 9.85 8.30 -6.46
N HIS A 18 8.77 8.95 -6.88
CA HIS A 18 7.58 8.32 -7.40
C HIS A 18 7.48 8.59 -8.91
N LEU A 19 7.53 7.52 -9.70
CA LEU A 19 7.27 7.52 -11.13
C LEU A 19 5.94 6.83 -11.40
N ASP A 20 5.14 7.42 -12.27
CA ASP A 20 3.86 6.89 -12.72
C ASP A 20 3.97 6.45 -14.19
N ILE A 21 3.38 5.29 -14.50
CA ILE A 21 3.28 4.75 -15.86
C ILE A 21 1.82 4.89 -16.29
N ALA A 22 1.61 5.72 -17.32
CA ALA A 22 0.28 5.94 -17.85
C ALA A 22 -0.31 4.63 -18.40
N ILE A 23 -1.54 4.33 -17.98
CA ILE A 23 -2.34 3.22 -18.49
C ILE A 23 -1.60 1.88 -18.40
N ALA A 24 -0.97 1.62 -17.24
CA ALA A 24 -0.08 0.50 -16.97
C ALA A 24 -0.55 -0.86 -17.52
N PHE A 25 -1.80 -1.26 -17.25
CA PHE A 25 -2.33 -2.55 -17.72
C PHE A 25 -2.44 -2.63 -19.25
N LEU A 26 -2.69 -1.53 -19.95
CA LEU A 26 -2.77 -1.52 -21.41
C LEU A 26 -1.40 -1.74 -22.09
N ASN A 27 -0.32 -1.73 -21.31
CA ASN A 27 1.02 -2.09 -21.78
C ASN A 27 1.32 -3.59 -21.64
N GLY A 28 0.50 -4.36 -20.90
CA GLY A 28 0.62 -5.81 -20.81
C GLY A 28 0.13 -6.50 -22.09
N PHE A 29 0.89 -7.46 -22.60
CA PHE A 29 0.48 -8.30 -23.73
C PHE A 29 -0.41 -9.43 -23.25
N VAL A 30 -1.46 -9.75 -24.00
CA VAL A 30 -2.32 -10.91 -23.72
C VAL A 30 -1.76 -12.10 -24.50
N GLU A 31 -1.29 -13.12 -23.78
CA GLU A 31 -0.77 -14.36 -24.38
C GLU A 31 -1.91 -15.30 -24.80
N ASP A 32 -3.01 -15.29 -24.03
CA ASP A 32 -4.19 -16.12 -24.28
C ASP A 32 -5.09 -15.56 -25.39
N GLU A 33 -5.89 -16.43 -26.01
CA GLU A 33 -6.90 -16.00 -26.98
C GLU A 33 -8.14 -15.44 -26.27
N VAL A 34 -8.08 -14.16 -25.94
CA VAL A 34 -9.21 -13.43 -25.33
C VAL A 34 -9.92 -12.60 -26.38
N PHE A 35 -11.23 -12.80 -26.48
CA PHE A 35 -12.10 -12.03 -27.36
C PHE A 35 -13.10 -11.21 -26.54
N MET A 36 -13.43 -10.02 -27.03
CA MET A 36 -14.50 -9.20 -26.49
C MET A 36 -15.50 -8.83 -27.57
N ARG A 37 -16.73 -8.49 -27.18
CA ARG A 37 -17.67 -7.85 -28.09
C ARG A 37 -17.13 -6.48 -28.51
N GLN A 38 -17.54 -6.02 -29.70
CA GLN A 38 -17.23 -4.66 -30.14
C GLN A 38 -17.67 -3.63 -29.09
N PRO A 39 -16.81 -2.68 -28.73
CA PRO A 39 -17.15 -1.70 -27.72
C PRO A 39 -18.17 -0.69 -28.28
N LEU A 40 -18.94 -0.08 -27.38
CA LEU A 40 -19.86 1.00 -27.74
C LEU A 40 -19.09 2.13 -28.44
N GLY A 41 -19.61 2.58 -29.60
CA GLY A 41 -18.96 3.58 -30.44
C GLY A 41 -18.01 3.04 -31.52
N TYR A 42 -17.75 1.72 -31.53
CA TYR A 42 -16.99 1.02 -32.58
C TYR A 42 -17.74 -0.22 -33.06
N ILE A 43 -19.06 -0.12 -33.24
CA ILE A 43 -19.82 -1.20 -33.85
C ILE A 43 -19.73 -1.01 -35.37
N GLN A 44 -19.11 -1.97 -36.05
CA GLN A 44 -19.00 -1.96 -37.49
C GLN A 44 -20.37 -2.31 -38.11
N PRO A 45 -20.94 -1.44 -38.97
CA PRO A 45 -22.17 -1.75 -39.69
C PRO A 45 -22.04 -3.06 -40.47
N ASP A 46 -23.12 -3.84 -40.49
CA ASP A 46 -23.24 -5.14 -41.15
C ASP A 46 -22.36 -6.27 -40.53
N ASN A 47 -21.59 -5.97 -39.48
CA ASN A 47 -20.67 -6.90 -38.83
C ASN A 47 -20.80 -6.86 -37.30
N GLU A 48 -21.99 -6.58 -36.78
CA GLU A 48 -22.24 -6.39 -35.34
C GLU A 48 -21.94 -7.64 -34.49
N HIS A 49 -21.95 -8.81 -35.13
CA HIS A 49 -21.67 -10.10 -34.51
C HIS A 49 -20.17 -10.40 -34.38
N PHE A 50 -19.29 -9.62 -35.02
CA PHE A 50 -17.85 -9.82 -34.89
C PHE A 50 -17.35 -9.50 -33.49
N THR A 51 -16.27 -10.17 -33.11
CA THR A 51 -15.58 -9.98 -31.84
C THR A 51 -14.18 -9.41 -32.07
N CYS A 52 -13.69 -8.63 -31.13
CA CYS A 52 -12.33 -8.10 -31.14
C CYS A 52 -11.41 -9.06 -30.37
N LYS A 53 -10.32 -9.51 -31.00
CA LYS A 53 -9.24 -10.20 -30.30
C LYS A 53 -8.40 -9.19 -29.52
N LEU A 54 -8.18 -9.45 -28.24
CA LEU A 54 -7.37 -8.58 -27.40
C LEU A 54 -5.89 -8.92 -27.55
N HIS A 55 -5.11 -7.96 -28.02
CA HIS A 55 -3.65 -8.05 -28.05
C HIS A 55 -2.99 -7.47 -26.79
N ARG A 56 -3.69 -6.53 -26.12
CA ARG A 56 -3.24 -5.83 -24.91
C ARG A 56 -4.26 -6.00 -23.80
N SER A 57 -3.79 -6.02 -22.56
CA SER A 57 -4.63 -6.31 -21.41
C SER A 57 -5.47 -5.09 -21.01
N LEU A 58 -6.73 -5.31 -20.63
CA LEU A 58 -7.66 -4.25 -20.21
C LEU A 58 -7.85 -4.27 -18.70
N TYR A 59 -8.17 -3.14 -18.07
CA TYR A 59 -8.29 -3.05 -16.60
C TYR A 59 -9.21 -4.10 -15.96
N GLU A 60 -10.25 -4.53 -16.67
CA GLU A 60 -11.24 -5.47 -16.16
C GLU A 60 -10.88 -6.95 -16.33
N LEU A 61 -9.79 -7.27 -17.05
CA LEU A 61 -9.36 -8.66 -17.16
C LEU A 61 -8.67 -9.08 -15.87
N LYS A 62 -9.08 -10.23 -15.33
CA LYS A 62 -8.51 -10.81 -14.10
C LYS A 62 -7.00 -11.04 -14.21
N GLN A 63 -6.48 -11.27 -15.42
CA GLN A 63 -5.07 -11.51 -15.70
C GLN A 63 -4.24 -10.25 -15.95
N SER A 64 -4.85 -9.07 -16.12
CA SER A 64 -4.12 -7.84 -16.50
C SER A 64 -2.97 -7.45 -15.58
N PRO A 65 -3.11 -7.52 -14.24
CA PRO A 65 -1.99 -7.23 -13.35
C PRO A 65 -0.79 -8.16 -13.57
N ARG A 66 -1.04 -9.44 -13.88
CA ARG A 66 0.01 -10.43 -14.15
C ARG A 66 0.69 -10.17 -15.49
N MET A 67 -0.08 -9.85 -16.53
CA MET A 67 0.44 -9.53 -17.86
C MET A 67 1.32 -8.27 -17.81
N TRP A 68 0.85 -7.25 -17.09
CA TRP A 68 1.62 -6.03 -16.85
C TRP A 68 2.91 -6.31 -16.07
N TYR A 69 2.83 -7.03 -14.94
CA TYR A 69 4.02 -7.42 -14.17
C TYR A 69 5.05 -8.17 -15.01
N SER A 70 4.60 -9.12 -15.83
CA SER A 70 5.49 -9.96 -16.65
C SER A 70 6.21 -9.13 -17.71
N ARG A 71 5.50 -8.20 -18.36
CA ARG A 71 6.11 -7.27 -19.32
C ARG A 71 7.12 -6.34 -18.65
N LEU A 72 6.75 -5.74 -17.52
CA LEU A 72 7.64 -4.84 -16.80
C LEU A 72 8.90 -5.55 -16.28
N ASP A 73 8.78 -6.80 -15.78
CA ASP A 73 9.93 -7.60 -15.35
C ASP A 73 10.97 -7.76 -16.47
N ILE A 74 10.52 -8.08 -17.69
CA ILE A 74 11.40 -8.21 -18.86
C ILE A 74 12.13 -6.89 -19.13
N ASP A 75 11.40 -5.78 -19.14
CA ASP A 75 11.97 -4.47 -19.46
C ASP A 75 12.92 -3.95 -18.36
N LEU A 76 12.60 -4.16 -17.08
CA LEU A 76 13.49 -3.82 -15.98
C LEU A 76 14.78 -4.64 -16.03
N ARG A 77 14.70 -5.94 -16.32
CA ARG A 77 15.90 -6.78 -16.50
C ARG A 77 16.73 -6.36 -17.71
N ARG A 78 16.08 -5.95 -18.80
CA ARG A 78 16.76 -5.42 -20.00
C ARG A 78 17.53 -4.13 -19.68
N CYS A 79 17.04 -3.33 -18.73
CA CYS A 79 17.75 -2.17 -18.19
C CYS A 79 18.87 -2.54 -17.18
N GLY A 80 19.22 -3.83 -17.04
CA GLY A 80 20.29 -4.30 -16.16
C GLY A 80 19.89 -4.50 -14.70
N MET A 81 18.61 -4.36 -14.36
CA MET A 81 18.13 -4.54 -12.99
C MET A 81 17.99 -6.01 -12.61
N LYS A 82 18.19 -6.30 -11.32
CA LYS A 82 18.10 -7.65 -10.77
C LYS A 82 17.02 -7.73 -9.70
N LYS A 83 16.27 -8.83 -9.66
CA LYS A 83 15.31 -9.09 -8.58
C LYS A 83 16.03 -9.42 -7.29
N THR A 84 15.48 -8.99 -6.16
CA THR A 84 15.94 -9.44 -4.85
C THR A 84 15.45 -10.86 -4.57
N ASN A 85 16.23 -11.64 -3.81
CA ASN A 85 15.82 -12.99 -3.39
C ASN A 85 14.70 -12.96 -2.34
N SER A 86 14.63 -11.90 -1.54
CA SER A 86 13.67 -11.77 -0.44
C SER A 86 12.29 -11.36 -0.91
N ASN A 87 12.19 -10.62 -2.02
CA ASN A 87 10.90 -10.15 -2.54
C ASN A 87 10.92 -10.02 -4.08
N PRO A 88 10.04 -10.74 -4.80
CA PRO A 88 9.99 -10.75 -6.27
C PRO A 88 9.49 -9.43 -6.90
N ASN A 89 8.98 -8.51 -6.08
CA ASN A 89 8.50 -7.19 -6.49
C ASN A 89 9.52 -6.07 -6.21
N VAL A 90 10.72 -6.45 -5.74
CA VAL A 90 11.81 -5.50 -5.52
C VAL A 90 12.95 -5.81 -6.47
N TYR A 91 13.33 -4.80 -7.24
CA TYR A 91 14.48 -4.83 -8.12
C TYR A 91 15.56 -3.92 -7.57
N TYR A 92 16.80 -4.21 -7.93
CA TYR A 92 17.91 -3.33 -7.65
C TYR A 92 18.84 -3.19 -8.85
N LEU A 93 19.40 -2.00 -9.02
CA LEU A 93 20.44 -1.67 -9.98
C LEU A 93 21.66 -1.19 -9.21
N ARG A 94 22.81 -1.85 -9.39
CA ARG A 94 24.07 -1.41 -8.78
C ARG A 94 24.74 -0.39 -9.71
N ILE A 95 24.95 0.83 -9.21
CA ILE A 95 25.65 1.91 -9.91
C ILE A 95 27.00 2.10 -9.22
N GLY A 96 28.06 1.54 -9.80
CA GLY A 96 29.39 1.54 -9.18
C GLY A 96 29.49 0.69 -7.90
N PRO A 97 30.54 0.88 -7.09
CA PRO A 97 30.82 0.00 -5.95
C PRO A 97 29.85 0.18 -4.77
N SER A 98 29.28 1.39 -4.60
CA SER A 98 28.54 1.75 -3.37
C SER A 98 27.11 2.30 -3.61
N SER A 99 26.71 2.56 -4.86
CA SER A 99 25.36 3.06 -5.15
C SER A 99 24.44 1.95 -5.63
N MET A 100 23.18 1.99 -5.18
CA MET A 100 22.17 1.03 -5.55
C MET A 100 20.81 1.71 -5.67
N ILE A 101 20.11 1.52 -6.77
CA ILE A 101 18.73 1.99 -6.90
C ILE A 101 17.84 0.80 -6.62
N HIS A 102 16.89 0.94 -5.71
CA HIS A 102 15.84 -0.05 -5.50
C HIS A 102 14.57 0.44 -6.19
N ILE A 103 13.89 -0.47 -6.87
CA ILE A 103 12.57 -0.25 -7.44
C ILE A 103 11.58 -1.13 -6.70
N PHE A 104 10.55 -0.49 -6.14
CA PHE A 104 9.40 -1.16 -5.55
C PHE A 104 8.24 -1.08 -6.51
N TYR A 105 7.63 -2.23 -6.80
CA TYR A 105 6.55 -2.33 -7.79
C TYR A 105 5.34 -3.07 -7.24
N ILE A 106 4.16 -2.46 -7.35
CA ILE A 106 2.88 -3.20 -7.39
C ILE A 106 1.99 -2.59 -8.48
N ASP A 107 1.90 -1.27 -8.55
CA ASP A 107 1.22 -0.51 -9.63
C ASP A 107 1.96 0.81 -9.92
N ASP A 108 2.43 1.47 -8.85
CA ASP A 108 3.32 2.63 -8.88
C ASP A 108 4.80 2.20 -8.83
N LEU A 109 5.68 2.96 -9.48
CA LEU A 109 7.13 2.76 -9.43
C LEU A 109 7.77 3.69 -8.40
N PHE A 110 8.29 3.12 -7.31
CA PHE A 110 9.07 3.87 -6.33
C PHE A 110 10.56 3.56 -6.45
N LEU A 111 11.37 4.59 -6.63
CA LEU A 111 12.81 4.46 -6.85
C LEU A 111 13.61 5.16 -5.77
N THR A 112 14.64 4.52 -5.23
CA THR A 112 15.55 5.17 -4.28
C THR A 112 16.83 5.66 -4.95
N SER A 113 17.20 6.93 -4.76
CA SER A 113 18.47 7.47 -5.27
C SER A 113 19.03 8.57 -4.38
N PHE A 114 20.33 8.85 -4.51
CA PHE A 114 20.96 10.03 -3.90
C PHE A 114 20.72 11.31 -4.72
N ASP A 115 20.53 11.15 -6.03
CA ASP A 115 20.37 12.23 -6.97
C ASP A 115 19.26 11.94 -7.98
N PHE A 116 18.66 13.01 -8.50
CA PHE A 116 17.59 12.92 -9.47
C PHE A 116 18.08 12.51 -10.88
N ALA A 117 19.36 12.71 -11.20
CA ALA A 117 19.88 12.38 -12.53
C ALA A 117 19.86 10.86 -12.77
N SER A 118 20.19 10.07 -11.76
CA SER A 118 20.09 8.61 -11.84
C SER A 118 18.64 8.12 -11.99
N ILE A 119 17.66 8.83 -11.42
CA ILE A 119 16.23 8.56 -11.64
C ILE A 119 15.82 8.91 -13.06
N SER A 120 16.26 10.06 -13.56
CA SER A 120 15.98 10.53 -14.91
C SER A 120 16.55 9.59 -15.97
N ALA A 121 17.73 9.00 -15.75
CA ALA A 121 18.30 7.99 -16.64
C ALA A 121 17.38 6.77 -16.78
N ILE A 122 16.92 6.21 -15.64
CA ILE A 122 15.98 5.08 -15.65
C ILE A 122 14.65 5.47 -16.31
N GLN A 123 14.15 6.66 -16.01
CA GLN A 123 12.93 7.18 -16.63
C GLN A 123 13.09 7.31 -18.15
N ASN A 124 14.24 7.76 -18.65
CA ASN A 124 14.50 7.89 -20.08
C ASN A 124 14.59 6.52 -20.77
N ASP A 125 15.19 5.53 -20.11
CA ASP A 125 15.31 4.18 -20.67
C ASP A 125 13.95 3.48 -20.73
N LEU A 126 13.17 3.50 -19.63
CA LEU A 126 11.80 2.97 -19.60
C LEU A 126 10.83 3.81 -20.45
N GLY A 127 11.08 5.11 -20.54
CA GLY A 127 10.30 6.08 -21.31
C GLY A 127 10.27 5.82 -22.81
N ARG A 128 11.19 4.99 -23.33
CA ARG A 128 11.17 4.52 -24.72
C ARG A 128 10.03 3.54 -24.99
N GLU A 129 9.64 2.77 -23.98
CA GLU A 129 8.55 1.78 -24.07
C GLU A 129 7.25 2.31 -23.49
N TYR A 130 7.33 3.18 -22.49
CA TYR A 130 6.20 3.62 -21.69
C TYR A 130 6.05 5.12 -21.64
N LYS A 131 4.81 5.60 -21.67
CA LYS A 131 4.53 6.99 -21.32
C LYS A 131 4.64 7.15 -19.80
N MET A 132 5.72 7.77 -19.34
CA MET A 132 6.00 7.95 -17.91
C MET A 132 5.89 9.40 -17.48
N THR A 133 5.43 9.61 -16.24
CA THR A 133 5.50 10.93 -15.59
C THR A 133 6.17 10.83 -14.23
N THR A 134 6.86 11.91 -13.84
CA THR A 134 7.52 11.98 -12.54
C THR A 134 6.67 12.78 -11.59
N LEU A 135 6.24 12.13 -10.50
CA LEU A 135 5.47 12.76 -9.43
C LEU A 135 6.37 13.37 -8.35
N GLY A 136 7.69 13.30 -8.54
CA GLY A 136 8.71 13.88 -7.67
C GLY A 136 9.01 12.98 -6.47
N LEU A 137 9.30 13.59 -5.32
CA LEU A 137 9.46 12.85 -4.07
C LEU A 137 8.16 12.15 -3.69
N MET A 138 8.25 10.89 -3.26
CA MET A 138 7.12 10.16 -2.73
C MET A 138 6.56 10.87 -1.49
N LYS A 139 5.32 11.34 -1.59
CA LYS A 139 4.58 12.01 -0.50
C LYS A 139 3.54 11.11 0.15
N LYS A 140 3.09 10.07 -0.55
CA LYS A 140 2.03 9.16 -0.09
C LYS A 140 2.23 7.78 -0.70
N PHE A 141 2.06 6.73 0.11
CA PHE A 141 2.07 5.34 -0.33
C PHE A 141 1.04 4.58 0.50
N LEU A 142 0.10 3.89 -0.15
CA LEU A 142 -0.99 3.17 0.54
C LEU A 142 -1.59 4.03 1.68
N ARG A 143 -2.08 5.23 1.37
CA ARG A 143 -2.67 6.17 2.35
C ARG A 143 -1.77 6.59 3.54
N VAL A 144 -0.53 6.12 3.63
CA VAL A 144 0.50 6.60 4.55
C VAL A 144 1.17 7.80 3.92
N GLN A 145 1.21 8.92 4.63
CA GLN A 145 1.92 10.12 4.22
C GLN A 145 3.40 9.98 4.57
N VAL A 146 4.24 10.49 3.68
CA VAL A 146 5.69 10.38 3.77
C VAL A 146 6.29 11.77 3.66
N LEU A 147 6.93 12.21 4.73
CA LEU A 147 7.72 13.43 4.75
C LEU A 147 9.20 13.03 4.70
N GLN A 148 9.89 13.48 3.65
CA GLN A 148 11.31 13.18 3.44
C GLN A 148 12.13 14.45 3.66
N THR A 149 13.14 14.35 4.51
CA THR A 149 14.08 15.44 4.83
C THR A 149 15.51 14.94 4.75
N THR A 150 16.49 15.84 4.79
CA THR A 150 17.92 15.48 4.86
C THR A 150 18.28 14.74 6.15
N ALA A 151 17.53 14.98 7.23
CA ALA A 151 17.67 14.29 8.51
C ALA A 151 16.97 12.93 8.53
N GLY A 152 15.97 12.73 7.67
CA GLY A 152 15.32 11.45 7.42
C GLY A 152 13.84 11.48 7.10
N ILE A 153 13.20 10.34 7.30
CA ILE A 153 11.85 10.08 6.79
C ILE A 153 10.87 9.92 7.94
N LEU A 154 9.78 10.68 7.90
CA LEU A 154 8.65 10.53 8.80
C LEU A 154 7.48 9.90 8.04
N LEU A 155 6.98 8.77 8.55
CA LEU A 155 5.73 8.16 8.11
C LEU A 155 4.62 8.56 9.07
N HIS A 156 3.55 9.18 8.55
CA HIS A 156 2.39 9.58 9.34
C HIS A 156 1.08 9.32 8.59
N GLN A 157 -0.07 9.36 9.26
CA GLN A 157 -1.39 9.02 8.69
C GLN A 157 -2.48 10.03 9.11
N ILE A 158 -2.16 11.33 9.10
CA ILE A 158 -3.12 12.36 9.52
C ILE A 158 -4.40 12.26 8.67
N ASP A 159 -4.27 12.11 7.36
CA ASP A 159 -5.41 11.93 6.44
C ASP A 159 -6.26 10.69 6.79
N CYS A 160 -5.65 9.61 7.27
CA CYS A 160 -6.37 8.39 7.60
C CYS A 160 -7.35 8.63 8.76
N LEU A 161 -7.02 9.55 9.67
CA LEU A 161 -7.86 9.89 10.82
C LEU A 161 -9.13 10.62 10.40
N GLU A 162 -9.09 11.43 9.34
CA GLU A 162 -10.28 12.06 8.80
C GLU A 162 -11.30 11.04 8.31
N HIS A 163 -10.82 9.94 7.71
CA HIS A 163 -11.67 8.86 7.26
C HIS A 163 -12.30 8.05 8.40
N LEU A 164 -11.85 8.20 9.66
CA LEU A 164 -12.47 7.58 10.83
C LEU A 164 -13.71 8.35 11.32
N LYS A 165 -13.83 9.64 11.01
CA LYS A 165 -14.91 10.52 11.52
C LYS A 165 -16.30 10.06 11.11
N LEU A 166 -16.49 9.71 9.83
CA LEU A 166 -17.79 9.26 9.31
C LEU A 166 -18.29 7.97 10.01
N PRO A 167 -17.55 6.84 9.99
CA PRO A 167 -18.02 5.63 10.67
C PRO A 167 -18.09 5.80 12.19
N LEU A 168 -17.26 6.67 12.79
CA LEU A 168 -17.39 7.03 14.21
C LEU A 168 -18.74 7.71 14.50
N ASN A 169 -19.09 8.74 13.73
CA ASN A 169 -20.35 9.48 13.91
C ASN A 169 -21.57 8.57 13.71
N GLU A 170 -21.53 7.68 12.72
CA GLU A 170 -22.57 6.67 12.51
C GLU A 170 -22.66 5.69 13.68
N LEU A 171 -21.53 5.21 14.20
CA LEU A 171 -21.50 4.31 15.34
C LEU A 171 -22.08 4.96 16.61
N ILE A 172 -21.71 6.23 16.88
CA ILE A 172 -22.26 7.00 18.03
C ILE A 172 -23.77 7.18 17.88
N ARG A 173 -24.29 7.39 16.67
CA ARG A 173 -25.74 7.47 16.40
C ARG A 173 -26.44 6.14 16.68
N VAL A 174 -25.88 5.03 16.19
CA VAL A 174 -26.44 3.68 16.39
C VAL A 174 -26.38 3.26 17.87
N GLN A 175 -25.36 3.67 18.62
CA GLN A 175 -25.26 3.37 20.06
C GLN A 175 -26.33 4.03 20.93
N LYS A 176 -26.86 5.20 20.51
CA LYS A 176 -27.94 5.88 21.24
C LYS A 176 -29.27 5.12 21.19
N ASP A 177 -29.40 4.14 20.29
CA ASP A 177 -30.54 3.25 20.17
C ASP A 177 -30.08 1.79 20.37
N THR A 178 -30.19 1.30 21.61
CA THR A 178 -29.63 0.00 22.04
C THR A 178 -30.18 -1.20 21.28
N LYS A 179 -31.34 -1.07 20.61
CA LYS A 179 -31.89 -2.14 19.74
C LYS A 179 -31.20 -2.20 18.37
N THR A 180 -30.73 -1.08 17.81
CA THR A 180 -30.18 -1.03 16.45
C THR A 180 -28.73 -1.48 16.33
N LEU A 181 -27.95 -1.51 17.42
CA LEU A 181 -26.55 -1.98 17.38
C LEU A 181 -26.42 -3.47 17.03
N SER A 182 -27.40 -4.30 17.42
CA SER A 182 -27.43 -5.72 17.04
C SER A 182 -27.86 -5.96 15.59
N THR A 183 -28.57 -4.99 15.00
CA THR A 183 -29.22 -5.10 13.68
C THR A 183 -28.37 -4.44 12.59
N ASN A 184 -27.70 -3.33 12.89
CA ASN A 184 -26.83 -2.60 11.96
C ASN A 184 -25.37 -2.59 12.43
N LYS A 185 -24.63 -3.61 12.02
CA LYS A 185 -23.19 -3.79 12.32
C LYS A 185 -22.24 -3.05 11.39
N ALA A 186 -22.73 -2.48 10.28
CA ALA A 186 -21.89 -1.91 9.23
C ALA A 186 -20.99 -0.76 9.71
N PRO A 187 -21.46 0.21 10.53
CA PRO A 187 -20.61 1.29 11.04
C PRO A 187 -19.47 0.77 11.91
N TYR A 188 -19.74 -0.23 12.75
CA TYR A 188 -18.72 -0.86 13.60
C TYR A 188 -17.68 -1.60 12.76
N GLN A 189 -18.12 -2.43 11.80
CA GLN A 189 -17.21 -3.18 10.92
C GLN A 189 -16.35 -2.23 10.06
N ALA A 190 -16.94 -1.16 9.54
CA ALA A 190 -16.22 -0.13 8.79
C ALA A 190 -15.18 0.59 9.66
N LEU A 191 -15.52 0.90 10.92
CA LEU A 191 -14.59 1.54 11.85
C LEU A 191 -13.44 0.61 12.21
N VAL A 192 -13.73 -0.62 12.62
CA VAL A 192 -12.72 -1.64 12.96
C VAL A 192 -11.78 -1.92 11.79
N GLY A 193 -12.31 -2.04 10.57
CA GLY A 193 -11.49 -2.24 9.38
C GLY A 193 -10.50 -1.09 9.15
N LYS A 194 -10.94 0.16 9.37
CA LYS A 194 -10.05 1.33 9.28
C LYS A 194 -9.07 1.43 10.46
N LEU A 195 -9.46 1.02 11.66
CA LEU A 195 -8.54 0.93 12.81
C LEU A 195 -7.45 -0.12 12.56
N HIS A 196 -7.81 -1.28 12.00
CA HIS A 196 -6.86 -2.30 11.61
C HIS A 196 -5.91 -1.81 10.51
N TYR A 197 -6.37 -0.94 9.62
CA TYR A 197 -5.49 -0.28 8.66
C TYR A 197 -4.53 0.70 9.33
N ALA A 198 -4.99 1.45 10.33
CA ALA A 198 -4.16 2.41 11.04
C ALA A 198 -2.99 1.74 11.80
N THR A 199 -3.13 0.47 12.21
CA THR A 199 -2.05 -0.28 12.89
C THR A 199 -0.77 -0.38 12.06
N ILE A 200 -0.85 -0.20 10.74
CA ILE A 200 0.32 -0.19 9.83
C ILE A 200 1.38 0.80 10.30
N ILE A 201 0.99 1.99 10.78
CA ILE A 201 1.92 2.96 11.38
C ILE A 201 1.64 3.31 12.84
N ARG A 202 0.56 2.77 13.42
CA ARG A 202 0.16 2.93 14.81
C ARG A 202 0.14 1.58 15.52
N PRO A 203 1.29 0.90 15.69
CA PRO A 203 1.34 -0.39 16.37
C PRO A 203 0.89 -0.29 17.84
N ASP A 204 0.96 0.90 18.42
CA ASP A 204 0.51 1.22 19.78
C ASP A 204 -0.97 0.91 20.01
N ILE A 205 -1.79 0.96 18.96
CA ILE A 205 -3.21 0.55 19.03
C ILE A 205 -3.44 -0.90 18.59
N GLY A 206 -2.41 -1.63 18.15
CA GLY A 206 -2.54 -2.95 17.53
C GLY A 206 -3.31 -3.95 18.40
N PHE A 207 -2.95 -4.03 19.68
CA PHE A 207 -3.66 -4.88 20.64
C PHE A 207 -5.16 -4.55 20.75
N LEU A 208 -5.51 -3.27 20.92
CA LEU A 208 -6.90 -2.83 21.06
C LEU A 208 -7.70 -2.97 19.76
N ALA A 209 -7.07 -2.71 18.61
CA ALA A 209 -7.64 -2.94 17.29
C ALA A 209 -7.94 -4.44 17.08
N SER A 210 -7.03 -5.32 17.48
CA SER A 210 -7.22 -6.77 17.44
C SER A 210 -8.34 -7.22 18.36
N LEU A 211 -8.43 -6.69 19.59
CA LEU A 211 -9.51 -7.02 20.53
C LEU A 211 -10.88 -6.62 19.99
N THR A 212 -11.02 -5.39 19.48
CA THR A 212 -12.28 -4.91 18.88
C THR A 212 -12.68 -5.72 17.64
N SER A 213 -11.71 -6.21 16.87
CA SER A 213 -12.00 -7.06 15.70
C SER A 213 -12.70 -8.38 16.02
N ARG A 214 -12.53 -8.93 17.23
CA ARG A 214 -13.14 -10.20 17.64
C ARG A 214 -14.67 -10.14 17.69
N CYS A 215 -15.25 -8.96 17.89
CA CYS A 215 -16.69 -8.76 17.99
C CYS A 215 -17.35 -8.27 16.69
N MET A 216 -16.68 -8.35 15.53
CA MET A 216 -17.21 -7.86 14.24
C MET A 216 -18.54 -8.52 13.82
N HIS A 217 -18.82 -9.75 14.24
CA HIS A 217 -20.06 -10.44 13.90
C HIS A 217 -21.25 -10.00 14.76
N LYS A 218 -21.01 -9.74 16.05
CA LYS A 218 -22.00 -9.30 17.03
C LYS A 218 -21.38 -8.23 17.94
N PRO A 219 -21.35 -6.96 17.50
CA PRO A 219 -20.78 -5.88 18.29
C PRO A 219 -21.56 -5.72 19.59
N GLN A 220 -20.87 -5.61 20.72
CA GLN A 220 -21.52 -5.22 21.98
C GLN A 220 -21.14 -3.77 22.32
N VAL A 221 -21.89 -3.18 23.25
CA VAL A 221 -21.72 -1.78 23.66
C VAL A 221 -20.29 -1.55 24.18
N LEU A 222 -19.76 -2.48 24.97
CA LEU A 222 -18.41 -2.37 25.54
C LEU A 222 -17.31 -2.24 24.48
N GLN A 223 -17.28 -3.12 23.49
CA GLN A 223 -16.25 -3.12 22.44
C GLN A 223 -16.47 -1.97 21.43
N SER A 224 -17.72 -1.53 21.28
CA SER A 224 -18.03 -0.34 20.48
C SER A 224 -17.52 0.93 21.15
N ASN A 225 -17.66 1.04 22.48
CA ASN A 225 -17.07 2.12 23.25
C ASN A 225 -15.53 2.08 23.22
N ALA A 226 -14.93 0.89 23.28
CA ALA A 226 -13.49 0.73 23.12
C ALA A 226 -13.02 1.23 21.74
N ALA A 227 -13.74 0.88 20.66
CA ALA A 227 -13.41 1.38 19.32
C ALA A 227 -13.49 2.91 19.21
N VAL A 228 -14.51 3.52 19.83
CA VAL A 228 -14.65 5.00 19.93
C VAL A 228 -13.45 5.61 20.68
N GLN A 229 -13.04 5.02 21.80
CA GLN A 229 -11.90 5.49 22.58
C GLN A 229 -10.59 5.41 21.79
N ILE A 230 -10.37 4.35 21.01
CA ILE A 230 -9.20 4.23 20.13
C ILE A 230 -9.17 5.42 19.16
N VAL A 231 -10.30 5.77 18.54
CA VAL A 231 -10.36 6.90 17.60
C VAL A 231 -10.02 8.22 18.30
N HIS A 232 -10.61 8.50 19.45
CA HIS A 232 -10.27 9.72 20.21
C HIS A 232 -8.81 9.77 20.64
N TYR A 233 -8.23 8.63 21.00
CA TYR A 233 -6.81 8.52 21.28
C TYR A 233 -5.96 8.84 20.04
N LEU A 234 -6.34 8.33 18.86
CA LEU A 234 -5.66 8.66 17.61
C LEU A 234 -5.79 10.14 17.24
N GLU A 235 -6.98 10.75 17.41
CA GLU A 235 -7.22 12.17 17.13
C GLU A 235 -6.34 13.09 17.98
N ARG A 236 -6.24 12.79 19.28
CA ARG A 236 -5.38 13.53 20.22
C ARG A 236 -3.89 13.37 19.92
N ASN A 237 -3.50 12.24 19.33
CA ASN A 237 -2.12 11.92 18.97
C ASN A 237 -1.95 11.85 17.45
N SER A 238 -2.59 12.78 16.73
CA SER A 238 -2.60 12.79 15.26
C SER A 238 -1.24 13.15 14.66
N SER A 239 -0.40 13.88 15.40
CA SER A 239 0.97 14.23 15.02
C SER A 239 1.96 13.07 15.14
N PHE A 240 1.56 11.93 15.72
CA PHE A 240 2.46 10.81 15.92
C PHE A 240 2.70 10.07 14.60
N GLY A 241 3.93 9.60 14.42
CA GLY A 241 4.35 8.85 13.25
C GLY A 241 5.66 8.13 13.53
N PHE A 242 6.10 7.34 12.55
CA PHE A 242 7.38 6.66 12.63
C PHE A 242 8.49 7.51 12.02
N TRP A 243 9.45 7.89 12.85
CA TRP A 243 10.64 8.60 12.44
C TRP A 243 11.80 7.65 12.14
N PHE A 244 12.34 7.74 10.93
CA PHE A 244 13.51 7.01 10.45
C PHE A 244 14.66 7.99 10.22
N PRO A 245 15.49 8.25 11.26
CA PRO A 245 16.61 9.18 11.16
C PRO A 245 17.70 8.64 10.25
N LYS A 246 18.38 9.51 9.50
CA LYS A 246 19.57 9.18 8.72
C LYS A 246 20.61 8.59 9.65
N ARG A 247 21.09 7.39 9.32
CA ARG A 247 22.16 6.73 10.05
C ARG A 247 23.34 6.50 9.12
N GLU A 248 24.53 6.72 9.65
CA GLU A 248 25.79 6.39 8.98
C GLU A 248 26.16 4.90 9.21
N GLU A 249 25.66 4.30 10.29
CA GLU A 249 25.87 2.89 10.59
C GLU A 249 24.94 1.98 9.81
N ASN A 250 25.51 1.01 9.08
CA ASN A 250 24.80 -0.08 8.41
C ASN A 250 24.43 -1.21 9.37
N ARG A 251 23.80 -0.91 10.50
CA ARG A 251 23.39 -1.90 11.51
C ARG A 251 21.87 -1.97 11.64
N LEU A 252 21.32 -3.19 11.46
CA LEU A 252 19.92 -3.49 11.68
C LEU A 252 19.73 -4.01 13.11
N TYR A 253 18.82 -3.40 13.85
CA TYR A 253 18.43 -3.83 15.19
C TYR A 253 17.06 -4.51 15.12
N GLY A 254 16.97 -5.74 15.62
CA GLY A 254 15.72 -6.49 15.72
C GLY A 254 15.31 -6.64 17.18
N PHE A 255 14.05 -6.30 17.48
CA PHE A 255 13.45 -6.54 18.79
C PHE A 255 12.27 -7.47 18.62
N SER A 256 12.12 -8.43 19.53
CA SER A 256 11.00 -9.37 19.57
C SER A 256 10.43 -9.40 20.99
N GLY A 257 9.11 -9.35 21.10
CA GLY A 257 8.39 -9.44 22.37
C GLY A 257 7.31 -10.51 22.27
N ALA A 258 7.08 -11.24 23.37
CA ALA A 258 6.01 -12.20 23.50
C ALA A 258 5.32 -12.01 24.84
N ASN A 259 3.98 -12.07 24.85
CA ASN A 259 3.17 -12.03 26.06
C ASN A 259 2.60 -13.43 26.34
N TYR A 260 3.23 -14.14 27.27
CA TYR A 260 2.81 -15.50 27.60
C TYR A 260 1.40 -15.50 28.23
N ALA A 261 0.50 -16.32 27.70
CA ALA A 261 -0.86 -16.53 28.23
C ALA A 261 -1.64 -15.24 28.55
N SER A 262 -1.43 -14.21 27.73
CA SER A 262 -2.05 -12.89 27.90
C SER A 262 -3.54 -12.89 27.65
N ASP A 263 -4.03 -13.81 26.82
CA ASP A 263 -5.45 -13.99 26.62
C ASP A 263 -6.04 -14.74 27.83
N LEU A 264 -7.01 -14.14 28.50
CA LEU A 264 -7.61 -14.74 29.70
C LEU A 264 -8.57 -15.88 29.35
N ASP A 265 -9.09 -15.90 28.12
CA ASP A 265 -10.10 -16.87 27.69
C ASP A 265 -9.46 -18.19 27.25
N ASP A 266 -8.43 -18.13 26.40
CA ASP A 266 -7.80 -19.31 25.80
C ASP A 266 -6.32 -19.51 26.20
N ARG A 267 -5.76 -18.61 27.03
CA ARG A 267 -4.37 -18.64 27.49
C ARG A 267 -3.34 -18.65 26.37
N THR A 268 -3.70 -18.13 25.20
CA THR A 268 -2.77 -17.93 24.10
C THR A 268 -2.06 -16.57 24.18
N SER A 269 -0.92 -16.48 23.51
CA SER A 269 -0.26 -15.19 23.28
C SER A 269 -1.08 -14.39 22.27
N THR A 270 -1.39 -13.15 22.62
CA THR A 270 -2.18 -12.27 21.76
C THR A 270 -1.30 -11.69 20.68
N ARG A 271 -1.72 -11.83 19.41
CA ARG A 271 -1.04 -11.20 18.28
C ARG A 271 -1.47 -9.72 18.21
N ALA A 272 -0.48 -8.83 18.23
CA ALA A 272 -0.65 -7.42 17.89
C ALA A 272 -0.68 -7.24 16.36
#